data_AF-A0A3Q2QCC5-F1
#
_entry.id   AF-A0A3Q2QCC5-F1
#
_cell.length_a   1.000
_cell.length_b   1.000
_cell.length_c   1.000
_cell.angle_alpha   90.00
_cell.angle_beta   90.00
_cell.angle_gamma   90.00
#
_symmetry.space_group_name_H-M   'P 1'
#
loop_
_entity.id
_entity.type
_entity.pdbx_description
1 polymer ?
#
loop_
_entity_poly.entity_id
_entity_poly.type
_entity_poly.pdbx_seq_one_letter_code
_entity_poly.pdbx_strand_id
1 'polypeptide(L)'
;MAEAGREVSRSTRMSSKPLTSEDLRLAEKTLKRLERLTELCTNPRLGLRNSPPYLPDLVRETSTLLTQVWQPYEDVRSGRGPPPRGDEAKYLRIHVRNLLDKTDRAVLLFKEGREKIFDETSSYRRNLTKLSLLFSHMLWELKAMFPGGYFQGDTYKVTKTEADQFWKKSFGTMCIVQWRKFKEQLKSVHPFEEGMEAMALKSTIDLTCNDNISVFEFDIFTRLFQPWRSLIRNWNQLAVTHPGYMAFLTYDQVEARLEHYLHRPGSYIFRLSCTRMGQWAIGHVTPEGDIIQTIPQNTPLYQALIQGFKEGCYLYPDGRDVNPDLTSLCEPTSRERVKVSEEQYELYCEIGSTFQLCKICAERDKDVRIQPCGHLLCQPCLTGWRQKSAGHTCPYCRCDIRGTESILIEPYLKVGHQWVDEEDGESEEEEDHEDIEHALRGEEILDSQINSSHLRAPPIPPKNIAAPDCPSPFGQSHNASLLVGSNRLIV
;
A
#
# COMPACT_ATOMS: atom_id res chain seq x y z
N MET A 1 -52.09 18.33 33.52
CA MET A 1 -51.46 18.85 32.29
C MET A 1 -50.05 19.24 32.64
N ALA A 2 -49.10 18.34 32.38
CA ALA A 2 -47.67 18.61 32.52
C ALA A 2 -46.89 17.66 31.61
N GLU A 3 -45.91 18.26 30.93
CA GLU A 3 -44.63 17.71 30.48
C GLU A 3 -44.56 16.58 29.45
N ALA A 4 -44.27 16.98 28.20
CA ALA A 4 -43.51 16.18 27.24
C ALA A 4 -42.32 17.02 26.78
N GLY A 5 -41.10 16.62 27.16
CA GLY A 5 -39.87 17.34 26.84
C GLY A 5 -38.64 16.43 26.79
N ARG A 6 -38.07 16.33 25.58
CA ARG A 6 -36.63 16.17 25.29
C ARG A 6 -35.96 14.83 25.65
N GLU A 7 -35.99 13.90 24.71
CA GLU A 7 -34.97 12.84 24.56
C GLU A 7 -34.50 12.68 23.10
N VAL A 8 -34.12 13.81 22.47
CA VAL A 8 -33.29 13.78 21.26
C VAL A 8 -32.20 14.83 21.44
N SER A 9 -31.07 14.46 22.05
CA SER A 9 -29.78 15.17 21.95
C SER A 9 -28.82 14.74 23.06
N ARG A 10 -28.07 13.65 22.87
CA ARG A 10 -26.84 13.45 23.66
C ARG A 10 -25.68 12.78 22.93
N SER A 11 -25.91 12.02 21.85
CA SER A 11 -24.82 11.35 21.10
C SER A 11 -24.16 12.23 20.00
N THR A 12 -24.82 13.29 19.53
CA THR A 12 -24.29 14.15 18.43
C THR A 12 -23.46 15.36 18.92
N ARG A 13 -23.19 15.50 20.22
CA ARG A 13 -22.66 16.75 20.82
C ARG A 13 -21.14 16.82 21.04
N MET A 14 -20.36 15.85 20.58
CA MET A 14 -18.90 15.88 20.79
C MET A 14 -18.06 16.45 19.62
N SER A 15 -18.64 16.79 18.46
CA SER A 15 -17.84 17.06 17.24
C SER A 15 -17.46 18.50 16.93
N SER A 16 -17.90 19.52 17.68
CA SER A 16 -17.72 20.92 17.23
C SER A 16 -17.33 21.90 18.33
N LYS A 17 -16.21 21.67 19.02
CA LYS A 17 -15.61 22.73 19.82
C LYS A 17 -15.06 23.81 18.87
N PRO A 18 -15.48 25.09 19.00
CA PRO A 18 -14.95 26.18 18.18
C PRO A 18 -13.45 26.36 18.43
N LEU A 19 -12.71 26.87 17.44
CA LEU A 19 -11.29 27.20 17.60
C LEU A 19 -11.11 28.19 18.77
N THR A 20 -10.08 27.95 19.58
CA THR A 20 -9.80 28.75 20.78
C THR A 20 -8.66 29.73 20.55
N SER A 21 -8.44 30.65 21.50
CA SER A 21 -7.26 31.51 21.50
C SER A 21 -5.94 30.73 21.64
N GLU A 22 -5.97 29.55 22.25
CA GLU A 22 -4.81 28.66 22.34
C GLU A 22 -4.47 28.05 20.98
N ASP A 23 -5.48 27.68 20.19
CA ASP A 23 -5.31 27.16 18.83
C ASP A 23 -4.62 28.21 17.93
N LEU A 24 -5.04 29.48 18.03
CA LEU A 24 -4.40 30.59 17.30
C LEU A 24 -2.95 30.81 17.72
N ARG A 25 -2.67 30.79 19.04
CA ARG A 25 -1.30 30.91 19.55
C ARG A 25 -0.42 29.76 19.09
N LEU A 26 -0.98 28.56 18.94
CA LEU A 26 -0.28 27.39 18.40
C LEU A 26 0.05 27.59 16.92
N ALA A 27 -0.88 28.12 16.11
CA ALA A 27 -0.63 28.48 14.72
C ALA A 27 0.46 29.55 14.57
N GLU A 28 0.38 30.64 15.33
CA GLU A 28 1.42 31.69 15.36
C GLU A 28 2.80 31.13 15.75
N LYS A 29 2.84 30.24 16.76
CA LYS A 29 4.08 29.55 17.17
C LYS A 29 4.64 28.69 16.03
N THR A 30 3.77 27.99 15.32
CA THR A 30 4.14 27.13 14.18
C THR A 30 4.74 27.94 13.05
N LEU A 31 4.12 29.07 12.68
CA LEU A 31 4.65 30.00 11.67
C LEU A 31 6.06 30.50 12.03
N LYS A 32 6.28 30.95 13.26
CA LYS A 32 7.62 31.37 13.74
C LYS A 32 8.66 30.25 13.68
N ARG A 33 8.25 29.00 13.93
CA ARG A 33 9.15 27.83 13.80
C ARG A 33 9.46 27.50 12.35
N LEU A 34 8.50 27.63 11.44
CA LEU A 34 8.71 27.45 10.00
C LEU A 34 9.63 28.52 9.42
N GLU A 35 9.52 29.77 9.88
CA GLU A 35 10.47 30.85 9.53
C GLU A 35 11.90 30.46 9.91
N ARG A 36 12.09 29.97 11.15
CA ARG A 36 13.40 29.48 11.58
C ARG A 36 13.90 28.29 10.75
N LEU A 37 13.02 27.36 10.38
CA LEU A 37 13.40 26.26 9.52
C LEU A 37 13.79 26.73 8.10
N THR A 38 13.13 27.78 7.60
CA THR A 38 13.45 28.41 6.30
C THR A 38 14.88 28.93 6.29
N GLU A 39 15.32 29.63 7.35
CA GLU A 39 16.70 30.10 7.48
C GLU A 39 17.72 28.95 7.47
N LEU A 40 17.37 27.82 8.08
CA LEU A 40 18.24 26.65 8.14
C LEU A 40 18.34 25.93 6.79
N CYS A 41 17.21 25.69 6.12
CA CYS A 41 17.17 24.92 4.87
C CYS A 41 17.60 25.72 3.64
N THR A 42 17.69 27.05 3.73
CA THR A 42 18.22 27.92 2.66
C THR A 42 19.74 28.07 2.71
N ASN A 43 20.42 27.46 3.68
CA ASN A 43 21.89 27.52 3.78
C ASN A 43 22.56 26.87 2.54
N PRO A 44 23.37 27.62 1.76
CA PRO A 44 24.00 27.10 0.55
C PRO A 44 24.90 25.88 0.78
N ARG A 45 25.49 25.74 1.98
CA ARG A 45 26.34 24.59 2.35
C ARG A 45 25.60 23.26 2.34
N LEU A 46 24.27 23.26 2.40
CA LEU A 46 23.48 22.04 2.31
C LEU A 46 23.50 21.42 0.92
N GLY A 47 23.72 22.20 -0.15
CA GLY A 47 23.67 21.68 -1.51
C GLY A 47 22.34 20.97 -1.83
N LEU A 48 21.20 21.45 -1.29
CA LEU A 48 19.90 20.86 -1.59
C LEU A 48 19.59 21.06 -3.08
N ARG A 49 19.50 19.95 -3.81
CA ARG A 49 19.10 19.95 -5.21
C ARG A 49 17.66 20.42 -5.35
N ASN A 50 17.36 21.15 -6.42
CA ASN A 50 16.01 21.65 -6.71
C ASN A 50 15.09 20.56 -7.30
N SER A 51 15.16 19.36 -6.73
CA SER A 51 14.38 18.18 -7.08
C SER A 51 13.29 17.97 -6.01
N PRO A 52 12.02 17.72 -6.38
CA PRO A 52 10.98 17.40 -5.41
C PRO A 52 11.31 16.15 -4.57
N PRO A 53 11.10 16.16 -3.23
CA PRO A 53 10.59 17.24 -2.39
C PRO A 53 11.66 18.29 -2.02
N TYR A 54 11.54 19.50 -2.57
CA TYR A 54 12.49 20.58 -2.27
C TYR A 54 12.05 21.35 -1.02
N LEU A 55 12.74 21.10 0.10
CA LEU A 55 12.34 21.58 1.43
C LEU A 55 12.13 23.11 1.54
N PRO A 56 13.00 23.98 0.98
CA PRO A 56 12.80 25.43 1.08
C PRO A 56 11.47 25.90 0.48
N ASP A 57 11.09 25.35 -0.68
CA ASP A 57 9.80 25.65 -1.30
C ASP A 57 8.63 25.09 -0.49
N LEU A 58 8.74 23.85 0.00
CA LEU A 58 7.71 23.23 0.83
C LEU A 58 7.43 24.04 2.10
N VAL A 59 8.47 24.48 2.81
CA VAL A 59 8.31 25.27 4.04
C VAL A 59 7.68 26.64 3.72
N ARG A 60 8.16 27.32 2.67
CA ARG A 60 7.62 28.62 2.24
C ARG A 60 6.14 28.53 1.81
N GLU A 61 5.81 27.54 0.99
CA GLU A 61 4.42 27.29 0.55
C GLU A 61 3.53 26.91 1.73
N THR A 62 4.02 26.08 2.65
CA THR A 62 3.29 25.71 3.87
C THR A 62 2.99 26.93 4.73
N SER A 63 3.98 27.80 4.98
CA SER A 63 3.75 29.05 5.74
C SER A 63 2.73 29.96 5.06
N THR A 64 2.80 30.10 3.74
CA THR A 64 1.87 30.94 2.97
C THR A 64 0.44 30.43 3.08
N LEU A 65 0.24 29.12 2.84
CA LEU A 65 -1.08 28.50 2.90
C LEU A 65 -1.63 28.46 4.33
N LEU A 66 -0.77 28.20 5.32
CA LEU A 66 -1.17 28.20 6.73
C LEU A 66 -1.65 29.60 7.15
N THR A 67 -0.95 30.67 6.80
CA THR A 67 -1.41 32.04 7.05
C THR A 67 -2.77 32.29 6.40
N GLN A 68 -2.95 31.91 5.13
CA GLN A 68 -4.22 32.09 4.40
C GLN A 68 -5.38 31.34 5.08
N VAL A 69 -5.15 30.08 5.49
CA VAL A 69 -6.17 29.23 6.11
C VAL A 69 -6.56 29.72 7.51
N TRP A 70 -5.62 30.28 8.26
CA TRP A 70 -5.86 30.74 9.62
C TRP A 70 -6.33 32.20 9.72
N GLN A 71 -6.13 33.01 8.66
CA GLN A 71 -6.54 34.43 8.60
C GLN A 71 -8.01 34.66 9.01
N PRO A 72 -9.02 33.88 8.54
CA PRO A 72 -10.43 34.11 8.92
C PRO A 72 -10.71 33.93 10.42
N TYR A 73 -9.80 33.30 11.16
CA TYR A 73 -9.95 33.01 12.59
C TYR A 73 -9.19 33.99 13.49
N GLU A 74 -8.38 34.90 12.95
CA GLU A 74 -7.71 35.94 13.76
C GLU A 74 -8.73 36.82 14.52
N ASP A 75 -9.88 37.06 13.88
CA ASP A 75 -11.01 37.81 14.43
C ASP A 75 -11.91 37.00 15.39
N VAL A 76 -11.54 35.75 15.74
CA VAL A 76 -12.20 35.00 16.82
C VAL A 76 -12.08 35.75 18.16
N ARG A 77 -11.07 36.60 18.33
CA ARG A 77 -10.97 37.56 19.45
C ARG A 77 -12.14 38.56 19.51
N SER A 78 -12.83 38.78 18.39
CA SER A 78 -13.95 39.73 18.25
C SER A 78 -15.29 39.06 18.01
N GLY A 79 -15.36 37.71 18.00
CA GLY A 79 -16.61 36.96 17.83
C GLY A 79 -17.28 37.12 16.46
N ARG A 80 -16.56 37.60 15.42
CA ARG A 80 -17.10 37.87 14.08
C ARG A 80 -16.64 36.89 12.99
N GLY A 81 -15.77 35.95 13.29
CA GLY A 81 -15.31 34.93 12.33
C GLY A 81 -16.42 33.93 11.98
N PRO A 82 -16.44 33.38 10.75
CA PRO A 82 -17.36 32.32 10.39
C PRO A 82 -17.10 31.09 11.28
N PRO A 83 -18.15 30.42 11.80
CA PRO A 83 -17.96 29.22 12.59
C PRO A 83 -17.34 28.12 11.70
N PRO A 84 -16.36 27.35 12.22
CA PRO A 84 -15.80 26.22 11.50
C PRO A 84 -16.88 25.23 11.06
N ARG A 85 -16.79 24.72 9.82
CA ARG A 85 -17.76 23.79 9.23
C ARG A 85 -17.38 22.35 9.54
N GLY A 86 -18.34 21.54 9.98
CA GLY A 86 -18.13 20.12 10.24
C GLY A 86 -16.92 19.86 11.14
N ASP A 87 -15.95 19.10 10.62
CA ASP A 87 -14.71 18.74 11.33
C ASP A 87 -13.54 19.70 11.10
N GLU A 88 -13.74 20.86 10.45
CA GLU A 88 -12.70 21.83 10.12
C GLU A 88 -11.84 22.22 11.33
N ALA A 89 -12.47 22.59 12.46
CA ALA A 89 -11.75 22.94 13.68
C ALA A 89 -10.93 21.76 14.25
N LYS A 90 -11.43 20.53 14.11
CA LYS A 90 -10.74 19.32 14.56
C LYS A 90 -9.52 19.06 13.67
N TYR A 91 -9.71 19.12 12.35
CA TYR A 91 -8.65 18.97 11.37
C TYR A 91 -7.53 20.00 11.58
N LEU A 92 -7.87 21.29 11.68
CA LEU A 92 -6.89 22.36 11.87
C LEU A 92 -6.05 22.19 13.13
N ARG A 93 -6.65 21.77 14.25
CA ARG A 93 -5.91 21.47 15.49
C ARG A 93 -4.93 20.31 15.34
N ILE A 94 -5.35 19.24 14.68
CA ILE A 94 -4.49 18.07 14.43
C ILE A 94 -3.34 18.47 13.51
N HIS A 95 -3.67 19.14 12.40
CA HIS A 95 -2.71 19.57 11.39
C HIS A 95 -1.65 20.51 11.97
N VAL A 96 -2.06 21.57 12.68
CA VAL A 96 -1.11 22.57 13.20
C VAL A 96 -0.21 22.01 14.30
N ARG A 97 -0.73 21.12 15.17
CA ARG A 97 0.08 20.44 16.18
C ARG A 97 1.10 19.52 15.52
N ASN A 98 0.66 18.69 14.57
CA ASN A 98 1.55 17.80 13.85
C ASN A 98 2.64 18.58 13.09
N LEU A 99 2.24 19.67 12.41
CA LEU A 99 3.16 20.53 11.68
C LEU A 99 4.22 21.16 12.61
N LEU A 100 3.81 21.63 13.79
CA LEU A 100 4.74 22.13 14.80
C LEU A 100 5.73 21.04 15.23
N ASP A 101 5.24 19.85 15.58
CA ASP A 101 6.08 18.74 16.06
C ASP A 101 7.11 18.32 15.00
N LYS A 102 6.69 18.19 13.74
CA LYS A 102 7.59 17.88 12.62
C LYS A 102 8.59 19.01 12.33
N THR A 103 8.18 20.27 12.52
CA THR A 103 9.07 21.44 12.38
C THR A 103 10.09 21.50 13.50
N ASP A 104 9.69 21.30 14.75
CA ASP A 104 10.61 21.24 15.90
C ASP A 104 11.60 20.07 15.74
N ARG A 105 11.15 18.91 15.22
CA ARG A 105 12.03 17.77 14.90
C ARG A 105 13.04 18.11 13.82
N ALA A 106 12.62 18.81 12.75
CA ALA A 106 13.53 19.26 11.70
C ALA A 106 14.59 20.22 12.25
N VAL A 107 14.17 21.24 13.02
CA VAL A 107 15.10 22.19 13.66
C VAL A 107 16.07 21.48 14.60
N LEU A 108 15.59 20.50 15.37
CA LEU A 108 16.45 19.69 16.25
C LEU A 108 17.49 18.90 15.45
N LEU A 109 17.11 18.34 14.29
CA LEU A 109 18.01 17.61 13.41
C LEU A 109 19.19 18.48 12.93
N PHE A 110 18.94 19.75 12.60
CA PHE A 110 20.00 20.72 12.30
C PHE A 110 20.92 20.97 13.50
N LYS A 111 20.34 21.10 14.70
CA LYS A 111 21.08 21.37 15.93
C LYS A 111 21.99 20.20 16.35
N GLU A 112 21.49 18.97 16.24
CA GLU A 112 22.21 17.75 16.61
C GLU A 112 23.20 17.32 15.52
N GLY A 113 22.81 17.44 14.25
CA GLY A 113 23.65 17.06 13.11
C GLY A 113 24.90 17.91 12.97
N ARG A 114 24.84 19.21 13.32
CA ARG A 114 25.96 20.16 13.18
C ARG A 114 26.60 20.05 11.78
N GLU A 115 27.86 19.64 11.69
CA GLU A 115 28.56 19.46 10.41
C GLU A 115 28.04 18.27 9.60
N LYS A 116 27.51 17.23 10.25
CA LYS A 116 27.02 16.02 9.58
C LYS A 116 25.82 16.30 8.68
N ILE A 117 25.02 17.35 8.93
CA ILE A 117 23.86 17.65 8.08
C ILE A 117 24.25 18.15 6.67
N PHE A 118 25.50 18.60 6.51
CA PHE A 118 26.06 19.01 5.22
C PHE A 118 26.67 17.83 4.45
N ASP A 119 26.84 16.67 5.09
CA ASP A 119 27.25 15.43 4.43
C ASP A 119 26.01 14.72 3.86
N GLU A 120 25.97 14.58 2.54
CA GLU A 120 24.87 13.95 1.78
C GLU A 120 24.63 12.48 2.16
N THR A 121 25.67 11.77 2.60
CA THR A 121 25.62 10.35 2.95
C THR A 121 25.18 10.10 4.40
N SER A 122 25.18 11.15 5.22
CA SER A 122 24.89 11.07 6.64
C SER A 122 23.47 10.60 6.94
N SER A 123 23.28 9.96 8.10
CA SER A 123 21.94 9.64 8.62
C SER A 123 21.10 10.90 8.85
N TYR A 124 21.72 12.01 9.26
CA TYR A 124 21.05 13.32 9.42
C TYR A 124 20.47 13.82 8.10
N ARG A 125 21.22 13.71 7.00
CA ARG A 125 20.72 14.16 5.70
C ARG A 125 19.63 13.23 5.16
N ARG A 126 19.76 11.92 5.34
CA ARG A 126 18.69 10.94 5.05
C ARG A 126 17.40 11.25 5.83
N ASN A 127 17.51 11.57 7.11
CA ASN A 127 16.38 11.94 7.96
C ASN A 127 15.75 13.29 7.54
N LEU A 128 16.56 14.25 7.09
CA LEU A 128 16.06 15.52 6.55
C LEU A 128 15.26 15.28 5.25
N THR A 129 15.70 14.37 4.39
CA THR A 129 14.95 13.96 3.19
C THR A 129 13.62 13.30 3.56
N LYS A 130 13.60 12.39 4.56
CA LYS A 130 12.36 11.79 5.08
C LYS A 130 11.38 12.87 5.60
N LEU A 131 11.89 13.84 6.37
CA LEU A 131 11.08 14.98 6.84
C LEU A 131 10.57 15.84 5.69
N SER A 132 11.36 16.04 4.64
CA SER A 132 10.95 16.80 3.44
C SER A 132 9.78 16.14 2.71
N LEU A 133 9.77 14.80 2.63
CA LEU A 133 8.62 14.04 2.14
C LEU A 133 7.38 14.24 3.03
N LEU A 134 7.54 14.18 4.37
CA LEU A 134 6.43 14.43 5.30
C LEU A 134 5.86 15.85 5.17
N PHE A 135 6.71 16.87 5.04
CA PHE A 135 6.26 18.23 4.75
C PHE A 135 5.47 18.31 3.44
N SER A 136 5.93 17.58 2.41
CA SER A 136 5.20 17.49 1.15
C SER A 136 3.81 16.88 1.34
N HIS A 137 3.70 15.76 2.08
CA HIS A 137 2.41 15.12 2.37
C HIS A 137 1.46 16.05 3.13
N MET A 138 1.94 16.69 4.21
CA MET A 138 1.14 17.64 4.99
C MET A 138 0.67 18.83 4.14
N LEU A 139 1.54 19.38 3.29
CA LEU A 139 1.18 20.50 2.41
C LEU A 139 0.12 20.08 1.39
N TRP A 140 0.27 18.91 0.76
CA TRP A 140 -0.71 18.39 -0.21
C TRP A 140 -2.06 18.09 0.45
N GLU A 141 -2.05 17.53 1.65
CA GLU A 141 -3.27 17.34 2.42
C GLU A 141 -3.96 18.67 2.74
N LEU A 142 -3.22 19.68 3.20
CA LEU A 142 -3.78 21.00 3.50
C LEU A 142 -4.38 21.65 2.24
N LYS A 143 -3.69 21.55 1.09
CA LYS A 143 -4.20 22.00 -0.21
C LYS A 143 -5.49 21.26 -0.61
N ALA A 144 -5.57 19.96 -0.34
CA ALA A 144 -6.72 19.13 -0.63
C ALA A 144 -7.93 19.45 0.27
N MET A 145 -7.69 19.81 1.53
CA MET A 145 -8.75 20.23 2.46
C MET A 145 -9.20 21.68 2.24
N PHE A 146 -8.32 22.55 1.75
CA PHE A 146 -8.58 23.98 1.53
C PHE A 146 -8.35 24.43 0.08
N PRO A 147 -9.02 23.82 -0.92
CA PRO A 147 -8.90 24.26 -2.30
C PRO A 147 -9.38 25.71 -2.44
N GLY A 148 -8.52 26.58 -2.99
CA GLY A 148 -8.81 28.02 -3.08
C GLY A 148 -8.85 28.75 -1.72
N GLY A 149 -8.38 28.13 -0.64
CA GLY A 149 -8.37 28.71 0.71
C GLY A 149 -9.63 28.46 1.54
N TYR A 150 -10.60 27.70 1.03
CA TYR A 150 -11.86 27.41 1.72
C TYR A 150 -11.96 25.93 2.08
N PHE A 151 -12.43 25.62 3.28
CA PHE A 151 -12.58 24.25 3.71
C PHE A 151 -13.61 23.47 2.89
N GLN A 152 -13.13 22.38 2.29
CA GLN A 152 -13.90 21.41 1.52
C GLN A 152 -13.64 19.97 1.99
N GLY A 153 -13.05 19.77 3.17
CA GLY A 153 -12.84 18.42 3.71
C GLY A 153 -14.14 17.63 3.92
N ASP A 154 -15.25 18.32 4.20
CA ASP A 154 -16.59 17.74 4.37
C ASP A 154 -17.26 17.34 3.05
N THR A 155 -16.77 17.88 1.93
CA THR A 155 -17.27 17.66 0.57
C THR A 155 -16.26 16.96 -0.33
N TYR A 156 -15.13 16.53 0.25
CA TYR A 156 -14.08 15.82 -0.45
C TYR A 156 -14.64 14.55 -1.11
N LYS A 157 -14.31 14.34 -2.37
CA LYS A 157 -14.76 13.18 -3.15
C LYS A 157 -13.61 12.21 -3.35
N VAL A 158 -13.73 11.01 -2.78
CA VAL A 158 -12.75 9.94 -3.01
C VAL A 158 -12.86 9.48 -4.47
N THR A 159 -11.71 9.28 -5.10
CA THR A 159 -11.59 9.02 -6.54
C THR A 159 -12.19 7.67 -6.93
N LYS A 160 -11.98 6.64 -6.10
CA LYS A 160 -12.51 5.29 -6.34
C LYS A 160 -13.92 5.19 -5.77
N THR A 161 -14.88 4.76 -6.59
CA THR A 161 -16.31 4.80 -6.25
C THR A 161 -16.65 3.93 -5.05
N GLU A 162 -16.13 2.70 -4.99
CA GLU A 162 -16.38 1.79 -3.88
C GLU A 162 -15.73 2.29 -2.57
N ALA A 163 -14.55 2.91 -2.67
CA ALA A 163 -13.88 3.54 -1.53
C ALA A 163 -14.67 4.77 -1.03
N ASP A 164 -15.19 5.60 -1.94
CA ASP A 164 -16.04 6.75 -1.61
C ASP A 164 -17.32 6.32 -0.88
N GLN A 165 -17.96 5.24 -1.35
CA GLN A 165 -19.12 4.66 -0.70
C GLN A 165 -18.80 4.12 0.70
N PHE A 166 -17.66 3.43 0.85
CA PHE A 166 -17.19 2.98 2.16
C PHE A 166 -17.00 4.16 3.13
N TRP A 167 -16.26 5.19 2.71
CA TRP A 167 -16.00 6.34 3.58
C TRP A 167 -17.28 7.03 4.02
N LYS A 168 -18.21 7.29 3.09
CA LYS A 168 -19.51 7.89 3.38
C LYS A 168 -20.37 7.04 4.31
N LYS A 169 -20.36 5.71 4.12
CA LYS A 169 -21.12 4.78 4.97
C LYS A 169 -20.56 4.72 6.39
N SER A 170 -19.24 4.66 6.55
CA SER A 170 -18.59 4.47 7.85
C SER A 170 -18.34 5.76 8.63
N PHE A 171 -18.12 6.88 7.93
CA PHE A 171 -17.68 8.15 8.54
C PHE A 171 -18.50 9.36 8.10
N GLY A 172 -19.47 9.22 7.18
CA GLY A 172 -20.31 10.32 6.73
C GLY A 172 -19.50 11.42 6.05
N THR A 173 -19.60 12.65 6.56
CA THR A 173 -18.90 13.84 6.06
C THR A 173 -17.65 14.19 6.86
N MET A 174 -17.14 13.25 7.68
CA MET A 174 -15.90 13.47 8.44
C MET A 174 -14.71 13.57 7.48
N CYS A 175 -13.86 14.58 7.66
CA CYS A 175 -12.63 14.74 6.88
C CYS A 175 -11.43 14.03 7.51
N ILE A 176 -11.49 13.69 8.80
CA ILE A 176 -10.40 13.07 9.55
C ILE A 176 -10.90 12.23 10.73
N VAL A 177 -10.39 11.00 10.84
CA VAL A 177 -10.75 10.02 11.86
C VAL A 177 -9.52 9.46 12.55
N GLN A 178 -9.64 9.05 13.81
CA GLN A 178 -8.54 8.39 14.52
C GLN A 178 -8.25 7.03 13.90
N TRP A 179 -6.98 6.61 13.89
CA TRP A 179 -6.54 5.32 13.37
C TRP A 179 -7.35 4.15 13.94
N ARG A 180 -7.61 4.12 15.26
CA ARG A 180 -8.38 3.04 15.90
C ARG A 180 -9.76 2.85 15.26
N LYS A 181 -10.51 3.94 15.13
CA LYS A 181 -11.84 3.94 14.49
C LYS A 181 -11.76 3.58 13.01
N PHE A 182 -10.75 4.07 12.30
CA PHE A 182 -10.53 3.74 10.90
C PHE A 182 -10.23 2.24 10.71
N LYS A 183 -9.32 1.68 11.52
CA LYS A 183 -8.91 0.28 11.53
C LYS A 183 -10.12 -0.64 11.71
N GLU A 184 -10.95 -0.39 12.71
CA GLU A 184 -12.16 -1.19 13.01
C GLU A 184 -13.11 -1.24 11.80
N GLN A 185 -13.40 -0.09 11.20
CA GLN A 185 -14.29 -0.02 10.03
C GLN A 185 -13.66 -0.67 8.80
N LEU A 186 -12.38 -0.45 8.53
CA LEU A 186 -11.69 -1.06 7.39
C LEU A 186 -11.63 -2.59 7.53
N LYS A 187 -11.37 -3.10 8.73
CA LYS A 187 -11.31 -4.54 9.02
C LYS A 187 -12.63 -5.26 8.74
N SER A 188 -13.77 -4.55 8.89
CA SER A 188 -15.10 -5.10 8.59
C SER A 188 -15.34 -5.41 7.10
N VAL A 189 -14.61 -4.74 6.20
CA VAL A 189 -14.72 -4.91 4.74
C VAL A 189 -13.49 -5.56 4.11
N HIS A 190 -12.32 -5.40 4.73
CA HIS A 190 -11.06 -5.98 4.31
C HIS A 190 -10.37 -6.65 5.51
N PRO A 191 -10.38 -7.99 5.58
CA PRO A 191 -9.71 -8.72 6.64
C PRO A 191 -8.18 -8.50 6.61
N PHE A 192 -7.60 -8.24 7.78
CA PHE A 192 -6.15 -8.24 8.07
C PHE A 192 -5.92 -8.56 9.55
N GLU A 193 -4.72 -9.03 9.88
CA GLU A 193 -4.30 -9.44 11.22
C GLU A 193 -4.06 -8.24 12.15
N GLU A 194 -4.35 -8.44 13.44
CA GLU A 194 -3.94 -7.50 14.50
C GLU A 194 -2.41 -7.53 14.67
N GLY A 195 -1.84 -6.50 15.28
CA GLY A 195 -0.40 -6.44 15.57
C GLY A 195 0.41 -5.89 14.39
N MET A 196 1.41 -6.65 13.91
CA MET A 196 2.40 -6.14 12.95
C MET A 196 1.79 -5.74 11.60
N GLU A 197 0.84 -6.52 11.06
CA GLU A 197 0.18 -6.18 9.79
C GLU A 197 -0.61 -4.87 9.91
N ALA A 198 -1.39 -4.71 10.98
CA ALA A 198 -2.09 -3.45 11.27
C ALA A 198 -1.13 -2.25 11.43
N MET A 199 0.03 -2.45 12.06
CA MET A 199 1.03 -1.38 12.22
C MET A 199 1.72 -1.02 10.89
N ALA A 200 2.01 -2.00 10.04
CA ALA A 200 2.54 -1.77 8.70
C ALA A 200 1.50 -1.08 7.79
N LEU A 201 0.22 -1.44 7.94
CA LEU A 201 -0.87 -0.79 7.23
C LEU A 201 -1.00 0.66 7.68
N LYS A 202 -0.97 0.92 8.99
CA LYS A 202 -0.97 2.28 9.55
C LYS A 202 0.17 3.11 8.97
N SER A 203 1.41 2.61 9.00
CA SER A 203 2.58 3.35 8.49
C SER A 203 2.53 3.61 6.98
N THR A 204 1.71 2.86 6.25
CA THR A 204 1.47 3.08 4.81
C THR A 204 0.36 4.11 4.55
N ILE A 205 -0.72 4.10 5.33
CA ILE A 205 -1.88 4.98 5.13
C ILE A 205 -1.67 6.36 5.79
N ASP A 206 -1.10 6.40 7.00
CA ASP A 206 -0.84 7.61 7.79
C ASP A 206 0.40 8.35 7.23
N LEU A 207 0.20 8.99 6.07
CA LEU A 207 1.24 9.70 5.33
C LEU A 207 1.78 10.90 6.10
N THR A 208 0.97 11.52 6.96
CA THR A 208 1.34 12.67 7.78
C THR A 208 1.90 12.29 9.15
N CYS A 209 1.81 11.00 9.52
CA CYS A 209 2.30 10.41 10.77
C CYS A 209 1.76 11.14 12.01
N ASN A 210 0.43 11.17 12.14
CA ASN A 210 -0.27 11.88 13.21
C ASN A 210 -1.34 11.03 13.94
N ASP A 211 -1.36 9.71 13.74
CA ASP A 211 -2.31 8.75 14.33
C ASP A 211 -3.77 8.94 13.91
N ASN A 212 -4.02 9.78 12.91
CA ASN A 212 -5.31 9.97 12.28
C ASN A 212 -5.20 9.68 10.78
N ILE A 213 -6.32 9.27 10.20
CA ILE A 213 -6.44 9.07 8.76
C ILE A 213 -7.39 10.13 8.23
N SER A 214 -6.90 10.98 7.35
CA SER A 214 -7.74 11.94 6.63
C SER A 214 -8.40 11.29 5.40
N VAL A 215 -9.50 11.88 4.94
CA VAL A 215 -10.18 11.43 3.70
C VAL A 215 -9.25 11.55 2.49
N PHE A 216 -8.29 12.48 2.54
CA PHE A 216 -7.23 12.62 1.54
C PHE A 216 -6.26 11.44 1.59
N GLU A 217 -5.71 11.11 2.76
CA GLU A 217 -4.79 9.96 2.92
C GLU A 217 -5.46 8.65 2.48
N PHE A 218 -6.74 8.48 2.80
CA PHE A 218 -7.54 7.34 2.36
C PHE A 218 -7.73 7.32 0.82
N ASP A 219 -8.00 8.46 0.18
CA ASP A 219 -8.06 8.54 -1.28
C ASP A 219 -6.71 8.16 -1.92
N ILE A 220 -5.60 8.67 -1.40
CA ILE A 220 -4.27 8.33 -1.89
C ILE A 220 -4.02 6.83 -1.78
N PHE A 221 -4.27 6.23 -0.62
CA PHE A 221 -4.08 4.80 -0.40
C PHE A 221 -4.91 3.93 -1.36
N THR A 222 -6.20 4.24 -1.51
CA THR A 222 -7.11 3.47 -2.36
C THR A 222 -6.82 3.60 -3.85
N ARG A 223 -6.23 4.72 -4.28
CA ARG A 223 -5.72 4.88 -5.66
C ARG A 223 -4.43 4.11 -5.89
N LEU A 224 -3.51 4.08 -4.93
CA LEU A 224 -2.24 3.37 -5.04
C LEU A 224 -2.45 1.85 -5.11
N PHE A 225 -3.31 1.30 -4.25
CA PHE A 225 -3.49 -0.14 -4.09
C PHE A 225 -4.79 -0.69 -4.70
N GLN A 226 -5.35 0.04 -5.67
CA GLN A 226 -6.53 -0.38 -6.43
C GLN A 226 -6.34 -1.76 -7.13
N PRO A 227 -7.43 -2.51 -7.42
CA PRO A 227 -8.85 -2.19 -7.15
C PRO A 227 -9.26 -2.37 -5.68
N TRP A 228 -10.39 -1.76 -5.29
CA TRP A 228 -10.92 -1.79 -3.92
C TRP A 228 -11.11 -3.21 -3.38
N ARG A 229 -11.68 -4.13 -4.18
CA ARG A 229 -12.00 -5.50 -3.72
C ARG A 229 -10.79 -6.27 -3.19
N SER A 230 -9.61 -6.04 -3.76
CA SER A 230 -8.37 -6.69 -3.37
C SER A 230 -7.39 -5.74 -2.69
N LEU A 231 -7.87 -4.61 -2.14
CA LEU A 231 -7.04 -3.50 -1.62
C LEU A 231 -5.90 -3.95 -0.71
N ILE A 232 -6.21 -4.67 0.36
CA ILE A 232 -5.20 -5.15 1.33
C ILE A 232 -4.28 -6.21 0.72
N ARG A 233 -4.81 -7.08 -0.14
CA ARG A 233 -3.98 -8.07 -0.84
C ARG A 233 -2.99 -7.40 -1.80
N ASN A 234 -3.43 -6.38 -2.53
CA ASN A 234 -2.56 -5.60 -3.42
C ASN A 234 -1.51 -4.85 -2.61
N TRP A 235 -1.90 -4.22 -1.50
CA TRP A 235 -0.97 -3.56 -0.58
C TRP A 235 0.10 -4.52 -0.05
N ASN A 236 -0.29 -5.70 0.45
CA ASN A 236 0.65 -6.71 0.91
C ASN A 236 1.63 -7.12 -0.20
N GLN A 237 1.12 -7.48 -1.37
CA GLN A 237 1.94 -7.96 -2.47
C GLN A 237 2.85 -6.88 -3.09
N LEU A 238 2.45 -5.59 -3.03
CA LEU A 238 3.18 -4.49 -3.66
C LEU A 238 4.09 -3.72 -2.70
N ALA A 239 3.69 -3.53 -1.44
CA ALA A 239 4.40 -2.68 -0.48
C ALA A 239 5.04 -3.44 0.68
N VAL A 240 4.55 -4.64 1.02
CA VAL A 240 5.09 -5.43 2.13
C VAL A 240 6.10 -6.46 1.62
N THR A 241 5.75 -7.21 0.57
CA THR A 241 6.57 -8.35 0.11
C THR A 241 7.39 -8.06 -1.14
N HIS A 242 7.08 -7.01 -1.91
CA HIS A 242 7.75 -6.76 -3.18
C HIS A 242 9.16 -6.17 -2.97
N PRO A 243 10.24 -6.82 -3.44
CA PRO A 243 11.61 -6.34 -3.22
C PRO A 243 11.93 -5.05 -3.98
N GLY A 244 11.21 -4.76 -5.06
CA GLY A 244 11.34 -3.52 -5.82
C GLY A 244 10.65 -2.30 -5.18
N TYR A 245 9.87 -2.47 -4.12
CA TYR A 245 9.23 -1.33 -3.45
C TYR A 245 10.21 -0.59 -2.56
N MET A 246 10.28 0.73 -2.71
CA MET A 246 11.13 1.62 -1.93
C MET A 246 10.26 2.69 -1.26
N ALA A 247 10.05 2.55 0.04
CA ALA A 247 9.39 3.56 0.86
C ALA A 247 10.28 4.80 1.02
N PHE A 248 9.67 5.98 1.05
CA PHE A 248 10.35 7.26 1.31
C PHE A 248 11.60 7.55 0.45
N LEU A 249 11.55 7.24 -0.85
CA LEU A 249 12.61 7.55 -1.81
C LEU A 249 12.27 8.80 -2.67
N THR A 250 13.28 9.59 -3.02
CA THR A 250 13.15 10.71 -3.97
C THR A 250 13.53 10.31 -5.39
N TYR A 251 13.36 11.22 -6.35
CA TYR A 251 13.81 11.01 -7.74
C TYR A 251 15.32 10.73 -7.80
N ASP A 252 16.13 11.60 -7.19
CA ASP A 252 17.59 11.48 -7.18
C ASP A 252 18.08 10.22 -6.46
N GLN A 253 17.39 9.80 -5.40
CA GLN A 253 17.74 8.57 -4.70
C GLN A 253 17.40 7.31 -5.51
N VAL A 254 16.38 7.37 -6.39
CA VAL A 254 16.13 6.27 -7.34
C VAL A 254 17.28 6.17 -8.32
N GLU A 255 17.74 7.29 -8.88
CA GLU A 255 18.89 7.31 -9.79
C GLU A 255 20.15 6.77 -9.11
N ALA A 256 20.54 7.33 -7.97
CA ALA A 256 21.73 6.89 -7.22
C ALA A 256 21.67 5.40 -6.84
N ARG A 257 20.48 4.86 -6.56
CA ARG A 257 20.32 3.43 -6.27
C ARG A 257 20.51 2.58 -7.52
N LEU A 258 19.87 2.96 -8.63
CA LEU A 258 19.92 2.20 -9.89
C LEU A 258 21.26 2.31 -10.63
N GLU A 259 22.07 3.34 -10.33
CA GLU A 259 23.45 3.47 -10.83
C GLU A 259 24.32 2.24 -10.52
N HIS A 260 24.04 1.54 -9.42
CA HIS A 260 24.75 0.31 -9.04
C HIS A 260 24.43 -0.88 -9.97
N TYR A 261 23.35 -0.77 -10.74
CA TYR A 261 22.80 -1.84 -11.59
C TYR A 261 22.85 -1.51 -13.09
N LEU A 262 23.64 -0.50 -13.52
CA LEU A 262 23.78 -0.14 -14.93
C LEU A 262 24.26 -1.30 -15.82
N HIS A 263 25.07 -2.19 -15.26
CA HIS A 263 25.54 -3.41 -15.92
C HIS A 263 24.43 -4.47 -16.11
N ARG A 264 23.24 -4.22 -15.59
CA ARG A 264 22.12 -5.16 -15.54
C ARG A 264 20.81 -4.49 -16.01
N PRO A 265 20.63 -4.32 -17.33
CA PRO A 265 19.39 -3.80 -17.91
C PRO A 265 18.14 -4.54 -17.42
N GLY A 266 17.04 -3.81 -17.24
CA GLY A 266 15.80 -4.33 -16.66
C GLY A 266 15.76 -4.31 -15.12
N SER A 267 16.83 -3.85 -14.46
CA SER A 267 16.80 -3.60 -13.01
C SER A 267 15.89 -2.43 -12.70
N TYR A 268 14.97 -2.59 -11.74
CA TYR A 268 13.94 -1.59 -11.46
C TYR A 268 13.56 -1.50 -9.99
N ILE A 269 13.07 -0.33 -9.60
CA ILE A 269 12.45 -0.05 -8.29
C ILE A 269 11.26 0.87 -8.49
N PHE A 270 10.32 0.87 -7.56
CA PHE A 270 9.17 1.76 -7.59
C PHE A 270 8.83 2.32 -6.22
N ARG A 271 8.15 3.47 -6.24
CA ARG A 271 7.84 4.28 -5.06
C ARG A 271 6.61 5.13 -5.30
N LEU A 272 6.13 5.77 -4.23
CA LEU A 272 5.11 6.81 -4.34
C LEU A 272 5.69 8.05 -5.04
N SER A 273 4.88 8.69 -5.88
CA SER A 273 5.23 9.97 -6.49
C SER A 273 5.01 11.13 -5.52
N CYS A 274 6.03 11.95 -5.29
CA CYS A 274 5.97 13.14 -4.44
C CYS A 274 5.32 14.35 -5.15
N THR A 275 5.28 14.36 -6.48
CA THR A 275 4.70 15.46 -7.28
C THR A 275 3.29 15.14 -7.77
N ARG A 276 2.92 13.85 -7.79
CA ARG A 276 1.59 13.38 -8.18
C ARG A 276 1.06 12.41 -7.12
N MET A 277 0.52 12.95 -6.04
CA MET A 277 -0.03 12.16 -4.93
C MET A 277 -1.05 11.14 -5.44
N GLY A 278 -0.95 9.90 -4.95
CA GLY A 278 -1.82 8.79 -5.38
C GLY A 278 -1.44 8.17 -6.72
N GLN A 279 -0.22 8.43 -7.21
CA GLN A 279 0.38 7.77 -8.36
C GLN A 279 1.73 7.15 -7.98
N TRP A 280 2.10 6.12 -8.73
CA TRP A 280 3.39 5.43 -8.60
C TRP A 280 4.44 6.04 -9.53
N ALA A 281 5.70 5.98 -9.13
CA ALA A 281 6.85 6.26 -9.98
C ALA A 281 7.73 5.00 -10.03
N ILE A 282 8.11 4.57 -11.24
CA ILE A 282 8.94 3.39 -11.48
C ILE A 282 10.22 3.84 -12.16
N GLY A 283 11.36 3.60 -11.52
CA GLY A 283 12.70 3.76 -12.12
C GLY A 283 13.22 2.43 -12.63
N HIS A 284 13.83 2.43 -13.81
CA HIS A 284 14.47 1.24 -14.35
C HIS A 284 15.70 1.56 -15.19
N VAL A 285 16.59 0.58 -15.32
CA VAL A 285 17.78 0.61 -16.18
C VAL A 285 17.40 0.11 -17.58
N THR A 286 17.67 0.89 -18.61
CA THR A 286 17.36 0.53 -20.00
C THR A 286 18.44 -0.37 -20.63
N PRO A 287 18.17 -1.03 -21.77
CA PRO A 287 19.18 -1.78 -22.52
C PRO A 287 20.41 -0.96 -22.92
N GLU A 288 20.25 0.35 -23.09
CA GLU A 288 21.32 1.29 -23.45
C GLU A 288 22.22 1.67 -22.24
N GLY A 289 21.81 1.29 -21.02
CA GLY A 289 22.53 1.63 -19.79
C GLY A 289 22.14 2.98 -19.21
N ASP A 290 20.98 3.53 -19.57
CA ASP A 290 20.42 4.75 -18.98
C ASP A 290 19.43 4.41 -17.85
N ILE A 291 19.16 5.37 -16.96
CA ILE A 291 18.13 5.25 -15.92
C ILE A 291 16.95 6.14 -16.29
N ILE A 292 15.76 5.54 -16.40
CA ILE A 292 14.53 6.26 -16.73
C ILE A 292 13.48 6.03 -15.64
N GLN A 293 12.86 7.12 -15.18
CA GLN A 293 11.71 7.11 -14.27
C GLN A 293 10.41 7.47 -15.00
N THR A 294 9.38 6.64 -14.81
CA THR A 294 8.06 6.79 -15.45
C THR A 294 6.94 6.76 -14.41
N ILE A 295 5.80 7.37 -14.75
CA ILE A 295 4.58 7.34 -13.93
C ILE A 295 3.50 6.62 -14.75
N PRO A 296 3.08 5.39 -14.38
CA PRO A 296 2.02 4.68 -15.07
C PRO A 296 0.73 5.50 -15.12
N GLN A 297 0.18 5.71 -16.31
CA GLN A 297 -1.07 6.45 -16.49
C GLN A 297 -2.25 5.48 -16.53
N ASN A 298 -3.29 5.79 -15.75
CA ASN A 298 -4.59 5.08 -15.76
C ASN A 298 -4.53 3.54 -15.65
N THR A 299 -3.45 2.99 -15.06
CA THR A 299 -3.22 1.54 -14.95
C THR A 299 -2.84 1.20 -13.50
N PRO A 300 -3.47 0.17 -12.87
CA PRO A 300 -3.02 -0.32 -11.57
C PRO A 300 -1.55 -0.76 -11.60
N LEU A 301 -0.82 -0.54 -10.50
CA LEU A 301 0.63 -0.80 -10.47
C LEU A 301 0.97 -2.25 -10.84
N TYR A 302 0.28 -3.24 -10.27
CA TYR A 302 0.56 -4.64 -10.56
C TYR A 302 0.47 -4.95 -12.07
N GLN A 303 -0.48 -4.33 -12.78
CA GLN A 303 -0.64 -4.52 -14.21
C GLN A 303 0.47 -3.84 -15.00
N ALA A 304 0.90 -2.65 -14.59
CA ALA A 304 2.06 -1.97 -15.17
C ALA A 304 3.34 -2.80 -14.97
N LEU A 305 3.52 -3.40 -13.80
CA LEU A 305 4.67 -4.27 -13.51
C LEU A 305 4.67 -5.56 -14.34
N ILE A 306 3.51 -6.21 -14.46
CA ILE A 306 3.35 -7.40 -15.32
C ILE A 306 3.64 -7.06 -16.79
N GLN A 307 3.14 -5.91 -17.26
CA GLN A 307 3.36 -5.50 -18.65
C GLN A 307 4.84 -5.19 -18.90
N GLY A 308 5.49 -4.42 -18.02
CA GLY A 308 6.91 -4.12 -18.18
C GLY A 308 7.81 -5.35 -17.97
N PHE A 309 7.38 -6.36 -17.22
CA PHE A 309 8.07 -7.66 -17.21
C PHE A 309 8.00 -8.35 -18.58
N LYS A 310 6.82 -8.39 -19.21
CA LYS A 310 6.64 -8.96 -20.56
C LYS A 310 7.42 -8.22 -21.64
N GLU A 311 7.58 -6.91 -21.49
CA GLU A 311 8.34 -6.06 -22.40
C GLU A 311 9.85 -6.10 -22.14
N GLY A 312 10.30 -6.74 -21.05
CA GLY A 312 11.72 -6.82 -20.68
C GLY A 312 12.25 -5.60 -19.91
N CYS A 313 11.40 -4.65 -19.56
CA CYS A 313 11.77 -3.41 -18.84
C CYS A 313 11.90 -3.62 -17.32
N TYR A 314 11.08 -4.48 -16.73
CA TYR A 314 11.00 -4.67 -15.27
C TYR A 314 11.30 -6.13 -14.90
N LEU A 315 12.59 -6.50 -14.97
CA LEU A 315 13.04 -7.88 -14.81
C LEU A 315 13.63 -8.15 -13.43
N TYR A 316 14.44 -7.23 -12.92
CA TYR A 316 15.26 -7.45 -11.72
C TYR A 316 14.87 -6.45 -10.63
N PRO A 317 13.89 -6.78 -9.77
CA PRO A 317 13.44 -5.85 -8.74
C PRO A 317 14.57 -5.61 -7.75
N ASP A 318 14.99 -4.36 -7.62
CA ASP A 318 16.15 -3.95 -6.83
C ASP A 318 17.42 -4.75 -7.17
N GLY A 319 17.60 -5.06 -8.46
CA GLY A 319 18.74 -5.82 -8.99
C GLY A 319 18.73 -7.32 -8.64
N ARG A 320 17.67 -7.85 -8.01
CA ARG A 320 17.56 -9.26 -7.62
C ARG A 320 17.18 -10.15 -8.81
N ASP A 321 17.61 -11.42 -8.76
CA ASP A 321 17.35 -12.41 -9.81
C ASP A 321 15.89 -12.89 -9.86
N VAL A 322 15.19 -12.81 -8.72
CA VAL A 322 13.83 -13.33 -8.57
C VAL A 322 12.83 -12.18 -8.63
N ASN A 323 11.98 -12.20 -9.66
CA ASN A 323 10.87 -11.26 -9.80
C ASN A 323 9.56 -11.92 -9.30
N PRO A 324 8.85 -11.32 -8.34
CA PRO A 324 7.57 -11.84 -7.88
C PRO A 324 6.51 -11.92 -9.00
N ASP A 325 5.77 -13.03 -9.02
CA ASP A 325 4.64 -13.18 -9.94
C ASP A 325 3.38 -12.48 -9.39
N LEU A 326 3.05 -11.34 -9.99
CA LEU A 326 1.88 -10.54 -9.65
C LEU A 326 0.62 -10.93 -10.44
N THR A 327 0.68 -11.92 -11.34
CA THR A 327 -0.49 -12.31 -12.17
C THR A 327 -1.67 -12.80 -11.32
N SER A 328 -1.41 -13.31 -10.11
CA SER A 328 -2.44 -13.69 -9.15
C SER A 328 -3.33 -12.52 -8.67
N LEU A 329 -2.86 -11.27 -8.83
CA LEU A 329 -3.60 -10.04 -8.53
C LEU A 329 -4.49 -9.58 -9.67
N CYS A 330 -4.29 -10.11 -10.89
CA CYS A 330 -5.24 -9.87 -11.97
C CYS A 330 -6.56 -10.55 -11.58
N GLU A 331 -7.57 -9.73 -11.26
CA GLU A 331 -8.94 -10.24 -11.27
C GLU A 331 -9.20 -10.84 -12.67
N PRO A 332 -9.81 -12.03 -12.78
CA PRO A 332 -10.28 -12.51 -14.07
C PRO A 332 -11.24 -11.43 -14.61
N THR A 333 -10.82 -10.73 -15.66
CA THR A 333 -11.57 -9.70 -16.37
C THR A 333 -13.03 -10.13 -16.48
N SER A 334 -13.92 -9.38 -15.83
CA SER A 334 -15.39 -9.51 -15.88
C SER A 334 -15.88 -10.84 -16.44
N ARG A 335 -15.95 -11.88 -15.59
CA ARG A 335 -16.68 -13.09 -15.95
C ARG A 335 -18.05 -12.67 -16.49
N GLU A 336 -18.38 -13.04 -17.72
CA GLU A 336 -19.70 -12.76 -18.25
C GLU A 336 -20.72 -13.40 -17.30
N ARG A 337 -21.70 -12.61 -16.84
CA ARG A 337 -22.67 -13.05 -15.86
C ARG A 337 -23.80 -13.77 -16.56
N VAL A 338 -23.93 -15.07 -16.31
CA VAL A 338 -25.05 -15.87 -16.80
C VAL A 338 -26.15 -15.77 -15.76
N LYS A 339 -27.22 -15.04 -16.08
CA LYS A 339 -28.43 -14.99 -15.26
C LYS A 339 -29.24 -16.27 -15.46
N VAL A 340 -29.61 -16.91 -14.36
CA VAL A 340 -30.51 -18.07 -14.38
C VAL A 340 -31.95 -17.56 -14.55
N SER A 341 -32.63 -18.03 -15.59
CA SER A 341 -34.05 -17.75 -15.79
C SER A 341 -34.92 -18.51 -14.77
N GLU A 342 -36.14 -18.02 -14.54
CA GLU A 342 -37.11 -18.66 -13.65
C GLU A 342 -37.39 -20.11 -14.06
N GLU A 343 -37.65 -20.35 -15.35
CA GLU A 343 -37.88 -21.69 -15.92
C GLU A 343 -36.72 -22.65 -15.67
N GLN A 344 -35.47 -22.16 -15.81
CA GLN A 344 -34.28 -22.96 -15.53
C GLN A 344 -34.16 -23.29 -14.04
N TYR A 345 -34.45 -22.33 -13.15
CA TYR A 345 -34.42 -22.55 -11.71
C TYR A 345 -35.45 -23.61 -11.29
N GLU A 346 -36.68 -23.51 -11.76
CA GLU A 346 -37.77 -24.43 -11.40
C GLU A 346 -37.47 -25.87 -11.85
N LEU A 347 -36.99 -26.06 -13.08
CA LEU A 347 -36.57 -27.38 -13.57
C LEU A 347 -35.48 -28.03 -12.70
N TYR A 348 -34.49 -27.24 -12.24
CA TYR A 348 -33.41 -27.79 -11.41
C TYR A 348 -33.88 -28.11 -9.99
N CYS A 349 -34.82 -27.34 -9.43
CA CYS A 349 -35.44 -27.64 -8.14
C CYS A 349 -36.22 -28.97 -8.14
N GLU A 350 -36.97 -29.27 -9.21
CA GLU A 350 -37.74 -30.51 -9.33
C GLU A 350 -36.87 -31.78 -9.28
N ILE A 351 -35.64 -31.69 -9.77
CA ILE A 351 -34.68 -32.81 -9.81
C ILE A 351 -33.69 -32.81 -8.64
N GLY A 352 -33.95 -32.01 -7.60
CA GLY A 352 -33.09 -31.94 -6.40
C GLY A 352 -31.67 -31.43 -6.69
N SER A 353 -31.53 -30.51 -7.64
CA SER A 353 -30.23 -29.99 -8.08
C SER A 353 -30.27 -28.46 -8.23
N THR A 354 -29.12 -27.82 -8.50
CA THR A 354 -29.07 -26.36 -8.73
C THR A 354 -28.49 -26.04 -10.10
N PHE A 355 -28.88 -24.92 -10.72
CA PHE A 355 -28.33 -24.55 -12.03
C PHE A 355 -26.81 -24.32 -11.97
N GLN A 356 -26.31 -23.80 -10.86
CA GLN A 356 -24.91 -23.45 -10.60
C GLN A 356 -24.02 -24.69 -10.66
N LEU A 357 -24.50 -25.80 -10.09
CA LEU A 357 -23.72 -27.02 -9.94
C LEU A 357 -23.38 -27.67 -11.29
N CYS A 358 -22.10 -27.99 -11.50
CA CYS A 358 -21.59 -28.74 -12.64
C CYS A 358 -22.23 -30.13 -12.70
N LYS A 359 -22.79 -30.50 -13.85
CA LYS A 359 -23.51 -31.78 -14.02
C LYS A 359 -22.61 -32.98 -14.32
N ILE A 360 -21.29 -32.76 -14.41
CA ILE A 360 -20.31 -33.82 -14.56
C ILE A 360 -19.86 -34.33 -13.18
N CYS A 361 -19.48 -33.42 -12.26
CA CYS A 361 -19.02 -33.82 -10.93
C CYS A 361 -20.07 -33.69 -9.82
N ALA A 362 -21.13 -32.89 -10.01
CA ALA A 362 -22.13 -32.60 -8.98
C ALA A 362 -21.56 -32.06 -7.65
N GLU A 363 -20.35 -31.50 -7.66
CA GLU A 363 -19.63 -31.02 -6.46
C GLU A 363 -19.28 -29.53 -6.52
N ARG A 364 -19.09 -28.99 -7.73
CA ARG A 364 -18.52 -27.65 -7.97
C ARG A 364 -19.42 -26.84 -8.88
N ASP A 365 -19.44 -25.54 -8.69
CA ASP A 365 -20.16 -24.64 -9.60
C ASP A 365 -19.51 -24.56 -10.97
N LYS A 366 -20.34 -24.32 -11.99
CA LYS A 366 -19.88 -24.08 -13.36
C LYS A 366 -19.23 -22.70 -13.43
N ASP A 367 -18.02 -22.66 -13.96
CA ASP A 367 -17.21 -21.44 -14.09
C ASP A 367 -16.67 -21.25 -15.51
N VAL A 368 -16.99 -22.16 -16.45
CA VAL A 368 -16.55 -22.12 -17.84
C VAL A 368 -17.67 -22.43 -18.82
N ARG A 369 -17.72 -21.64 -19.90
CA ARG A 369 -18.53 -21.87 -21.11
C ARG A 369 -17.64 -22.32 -22.26
N ILE A 370 -18.05 -23.37 -22.95
CA ILE A 370 -17.38 -23.89 -24.16
C ILE A 370 -17.89 -23.17 -25.40
N GLN A 371 -16.99 -22.72 -26.29
CA GLN A 371 -17.33 -22.12 -27.59
C GLN A 371 -17.06 -23.13 -28.73
N PRO A 372 -17.96 -23.24 -29.74
CA PRO A 372 -19.17 -22.43 -29.97
C PRO A 372 -20.46 -22.99 -29.32
N CYS A 373 -20.41 -24.16 -28.68
CA CYS A 373 -21.64 -24.87 -28.29
C CYS A 373 -22.36 -24.31 -27.05
N GLY A 374 -21.74 -23.40 -26.29
CA GLY A 374 -22.35 -22.72 -25.14
C GLY A 374 -22.48 -23.56 -23.87
N HIS A 375 -22.02 -24.82 -23.86
CA HIS A 375 -22.18 -25.70 -22.70
C HIS A 375 -21.37 -25.20 -21.48
N LEU A 376 -21.98 -25.33 -20.30
CA LEU A 376 -21.44 -24.86 -19.03
C LEU A 376 -21.00 -26.02 -18.14
N LEU A 377 -19.79 -25.92 -17.59
CA LEU A 377 -19.20 -26.89 -16.65
C LEU A 377 -18.13 -26.20 -15.80
N CYS A 378 -17.60 -26.94 -14.81
CA CYS A 378 -16.45 -26.47 -14.05
C CYS A 378 -15.13 -26.75 -14.79
N GLN A 379 -14.15 -25.85 -14.64
CA GLN A 379 -12.82 -25.93 -15.24
C GLN A 379 -12.08 -27.24 -14.91
N PRO A 380 -12.17 -27.82 -13.70
CA PRO A 380 -11.57 -29.12 -13.40
C PRO A 380 -12.15 -30.26 -14.24
N CYS A 381 -13.46 -30.30 -14.46
CA CYS A 381 -14.09 -31.33 -15.30
C CYS A 381 -13.70 -31.18 -16.77
N LEU A 382 -13.60 -29.94 -17.27
CA LEU A 382 -13.15 -29.70 -18.64
C LEU A 382 -11.70 -30.14 -18.85
N THR A 383 -10.83 -29.81 -17.89
CA THR A 383 -9.42 -30.18 -17.92
C THR A 383 -9.24 -31.69 -17.84
N GLY A 384 -9.94 -32.34 -16.91
CA GLY A 384 -9.91 -33.79 -16.76
C GLY A 384 -10.44 -34.54 -17.99
N TRP A 385 -11.44 -33.98 -18.68
CA TRP A 385 -11.91 -34.53 -19.96
C TRP A 385 -10.84 -34.42 -21.04
N ARG A 386 -10.26 -33.24 -21.25
CA ARG A 386 -9.20 -33.00 -22.25
C ARG A 386 -7.97 -33.88 -22.06
N GLN A 387 -7.64 -34.25 -20.82
CA GLN A 387 -6.52 -35.14 -20.52
C GLN A 387 -6.83 -36.62 -20.82
N LYS A 388 -8.10 -37.04 -20.73
CA LYS A 388 -8.51 -38.44 -20.90
C LYS A 388 -8.96 -38.77 -22.32
N SER A 389 -9.52 -37.80 -23.05
CA SER A 389 -9.97 -37.99 -24.42
C SER A 389 -8.93 -37.48 -25.41
N ALA A 390 -8.56 -38.29 -26.41
CA ALA A 390 -7.63 -37.89 -27.48
C ALA A 390 -8.15 -36.76 -28.41
N GLY A 391 -9.38 -36.27 -28.21
CA GLY A 391 -10.01 -35.23 -29.02
C GLY A 391 -10.31 -33.97 -28.22
N HIS A 392 -10.07 -32.80 -28.82
CA HIS A 392 -10.35 -31.48 -28.26
C HIS A 392 -11.85 -31.14 -28.35
N THR A 393 -12.71 -31.96 -27.72
CA THR A 393 -14.18 -31.95 -27.90
C THR A 393 -14.96 -31.67 -26.61
N CYS A 394 -16.17 -31.13 -26.74
CA CYS A 394 -17.08 -30.84 -25.64
C CYS A 394 -17.58 -32.12 -24.94
N PRO A 395 -17.55 -32.23 -23.59
CA PRO A 395 -18.04 -33.42 -22.88
C PRO A 395 -19.53 -33.72 -23.09
N TYR A 396 -20.35 -32.71 -23.35
CA TYR A 396 -21.79 -32.86 -23.51
C TYR A 396 -22.20 -33.19 -24.95
N CYS A 397 -21.75 -32.40 -25.92
CA CYS A 397 -22.21 -32.51 -27.33
C CYS A 397 -21.14 -33.03 -28.30
N ARG A 398 -19.91 -33.29 -27.83
CA ARG A 398 -18.76 -33.75 -28.63
C ARG A 398 -18.34 -32.82 -29.78
N CYS A 399 -18.87 -31.60 -29.88
CA CYS A 399 -18.38 -30.60 -30.82
C CYS A 399 -16.94 -30.17 -30.49
N ASP A 400 -16.16 -29.84 -31.51
CA ASP A 400 -14.80 -29.31 -31.34
C ASP A 400 -14.82 -27.99 -30.55
N ILE A 401 -13.96 -27.92 -29.54
CA ILE A 401 -13.84 -26.73 -28.71
C ILE A 401 -12.95 -25.72 -29.45
N ARG A 402 -13.50 -24.58 -29.85
CA ARG A 402 -12.72 -23.50 -30.50
C ARG A 402 -12.17 -22.50 -29.48
N GLY A 403 -12.77 -22.44 -28.30
CA GLY A 403 -12.37 -21.57 -27.21
C GLY A 403 -13.14 -21.86 -25.93
N THR A 404 -12.70 -21.28 -24.83
CA THR A 404 -13.35 -21.37 -23.52
C THR A 404 -13.43 -19.99 -22.90
N GLU A 405 -14.57 -19.69 -22.30
CA GLU A 405 -14.86 -18.40 -21.67
C GLU A 405 -15.14 -18.61 -20.18
N SER A 406 -14.49 -17.84 -19.32
CA SER A 406 -14.73 -17.87 -17.87
C SER A 406 -16.01 -17.12 -17.53
N ILE A 407 -16.93 -17.77 -16.82
CA ILE A 407 -18.26 -17.22 -16.51
C ILE A 407 -18.56 -17.25 -15.01
N LEU A 408 -19.53 -16.46 -14.59
CA LEU A 408 -20.11 -16.49 -13.24
C LEU A 408 -21.62 -16.72 -13.38
N ILE A 409 -22.16 -17.71 -12.68
CA ILE A 409 -23.60 -17.95 -12.65
C ILE A 409 -24.21 -17.14 -11.49
N GLU A 410 -25.13 -16.24 -11.80
CA GLU A 410 -25.91 -15.52 -10.80
C GLU A 410 -27.13 -16.36 -10.41
N PRO A 411 -27.29 -16.75 -9.12
CA PRO A 411 -28.47 -17.44 -8.66
C PRO A 411 -29.76 -16.66 -8.93
N TYR A 412 -30.83 -17.38 -9.27
CA TYR A 412 -32.16 -16.79 -9.30
C TYR A 412 -32.60 -16.51 -7.86
N LEU A 413 -32.84 -15.23 -7.55
CA LEU A 413 -33.40 -14.78 -6.27
C LEU A 413 -34.89 -14.52 -6.49
N LYS A 414 -35.78 -15.34 -5.93
CA LYS A 414 -37.21 -15.02 -5.87
C LYS A 414 -37.37 -13.79 -4.98
N VAL A 415 -37.72 -12.64 -5.57
CA VAL A 415 -37.98 -11.41 -4.81
C VAL A 415 -39.30 -11.60 -4.05
N GLY A 416 -39.20 -11.77 -2.73
CA GLY A 416 -40.33 -11.90 -1.82
C GLY A 416 -39.97 -11.46 -0.41
N HIS A 417 -40.58 -10.36 0.01
CA HIS A 417 -40.77 -9.79 1.35
C HIS A 417 -40.18 -10.51 2.59
N GLN A 418 -39.41 -9.73 3.35
CA GLN A 418 -39.50 -9.50 4.80
C GLN A 418 -39.48 -10.69 5.76
N TRP A 419 -38.35 -10.85 6.46
CA TRP A 419 -38.32 -11.41 7.81
C TRP A 419 -37.55 -10.48 8.72
N VAL A 420 -38.26 -10.06 9.76
CA VAL A 420 -37.88 -9.21 10.88
C VAL A 420 -37.31 -10.12 11.98
N ASP A 421 -36.27 -9.61 12.63
CA ASP A 421 -35.71 -9.87 13.97
C ASP A 421 -35.84 -11.26 14.62
N GLU A 422 -34.72 -11.72 15.20
CA GLU A 422 -34.71 -12.27 16.56
C GLU A 422 -33.32 -12.03 17.18
N GLU A 423 -33.34 -11.39 18.36
CA GLU A 423 -32.23 -11.04 19.27
C GLU A 423 -31.74 -12.25 20.08
N ASP A 424 -30.52 -12.13 20.63
CA ASP A 424 -29.97 -12.70 21.89
C ASP A 424 -28.47 -12.97 21.69
N GLY A 425 -27.51 -12.61 22.56
CA GLY A 425 -27.54 -12.05 23.91
C GLY A 425 -26.10 -11.68 24.35
N GLU A 426 -26.03 -10.93 25.45
CA GLU A 426 -24.90 -10.20 26.03
C GLU A 426 -23.79 -11.07 26.67
N SER A 427 -22.56 -10.53 26.77
CA SER A 427 -21.74 -10.57 27.99
C SER A 427 -20.58 -9.56 27.95
N GLU A 428 -20.36 -8.92 29.10
CA GLU A 428 -19.60 -7.71 29.44
C GLU A 428 -18.08 -7.88 29.70
N GLU A 429 -17.36 -6.76 29.54
CA GLU A 429 -16.21 -6.19 30.31
C GLU A 429 -14.93 -7.06 30.57
N GLU A 430 -13.67 -6.59 30.61
CA GLU A 430 -13.07 -5.39 31.24
C GLU A 430 -11.76 -4.94 30.54
N GLU A 431 -11.36 -3.70 30.84
CA GLU A 431 -10.13 -2.98 30.46
C GLU A 431 -8.89 -3.43 31.26
N ASP A 432 -7.68 -3.29 30.69
CA ASP A 432 -6.54 -2.75 31.46
C ASP A 432 -5.46 -2.10 30.57
N HIS A 433 -4.77 -1.13 31.17
CA HIS A 433 -3.94 -0.08 30.58
C HIS A 433 -2.43 -0.41 30.40
N GLU A 434 -1.75 0.50 29.69
CA GLU A 434 -0.30 0.86 29.72
C GLU A 434 0.62 0.49 28.52
N ASP A 435 0.94 1.55 27.75
CA ASP A 435 2.24 2.03 27.24
C ASP A 435 3.16 1.15 26.33
N ILE A 436 3.55 1.71 25.17
CA ILE A 436 4.87 2.35 24.90
C ILE A 436 5.04 2.61 23.38
N GLU A 437 5.27 3.90 23.10
CA GLU A 437 5.76 4.49 21.87
C GLU A 437 7.14 3.93 21.46
N HIS A 438 7.24 3.21 20.34
CA HIS A 438 8.55 2.86 19.76
C HIS A 438 8.49 2.63 18.25
N ALA A 439 8.59 3.71 17.46
CA ALA A 439 8.76 3.62 16.00
C ALA A 439 9.76 4.66 15.43
N LEU A 440 10.82 5.00 16.18
CA LEU A 440 11.96 5.79 15.68
C LEU A 440 13.34 5.24 16.13
N ARG A 441 13.45 3.93 16.38
CA ARG A 441 14.72 3.26 16.72
C ARG A 441 14.94 1.97 15.94
N GLY A 442 14.87 2.06 14.62
CA GLY A 442 15.13 0.94 13.72
C GLY A 442 16.07 1.35 12.60
N GLU A 443 17.25 1.87 12.92
CA GLU A 443 18.41 2.02 12.00
C GLU A 443 19.64 2.54 12.77
N GLU A 444 20.03 1.87 13.87
CA GLU A 444 21.30 2.14 14.56
C GLU A 444 21.73 0.96 15.47
N ILE A 445 21.70 -0.28 14.96
CA ILE A 445 22.45 -1.41 15.54
C ILE A 445 22.99 -2.27 14.39
N LEU A 446 23.86 -1.70 13.56
CA LEU A 446 24.75 -2.47 12.71
C LEU A 446 25.96 -1.62 12.31
N ASP A 447 26.64 -0.96 13.25
CA ASP A 447 27.96 -0.37 12.95
C ASP A 447 28.85 -0.01 14.16
N SER A 448 28.71 -0.72 15.28
CA SER A 448 29.64 -0.53 16.40
C SER A 448 29.85 -1.81 17.19
N GLN A 449 30.64 -2.73 16.63
CA GLN A 449 31.44 -3.68 17.41
C GLN A 449 32.47 -4.38 16.49
N ILE A 450 33.44 -3.59 16.00
CA ILE A 450 34.76 -4.10 15.68
C ILE A 450 35.69 -3.73 16.84
N ASN A 451 36.31 -4.76 17.42
CA ASN A 451 37.37 -4.80 18.42
C ASN A 451 37.03 -5.04 19.91
N SER A 452 37.05 -6.35 20.22
CA SER A 452 37.86 -7.03 21.26
C SER A 452 37.32 -7.13 22.69
N SER A 453 36.84 -8.32 23.07
CA SER A 453 37.66 -9.28 23.84
C SER A 453 36.87 -10.56 24.16
N HIS A 454 37.54 -11.69 23.92
CA HIS A 454 37.33 -13.06 24.43
C HIS A 454 35.98 -13.46 25.02
N LEU A 455 35.30 -14.46 24.41
CA LEU A 455 34.67 -15.60 25.11
C LEU A 455 34.34 -16.73 24.10
N ARG A 456 34.58 -17.96 24.57
CA ARG A 456 34.72 -19.28 23.91
C ARG A 456 33.70 -19.66 22.82
N ALA A 457 34.20 -20.39 21.81
CA ALA A 457 33.40 -21.10 20.81
C ALA A 457 32.62 -22.30 21.40
N PRO A 458 31.39 -22.59 20.92
CA PRO A 458 30.63 -23.77 21.33
C PRO A 458 31.19 -25.06 20.67
N PRO A 459 30.98 -26.23 21.31
CA PRO A 459 31.73 -27.46 21.02
C PRO A 459 31.23 -28.18 19.75
N ILE A 460 32.19 -28.75 19.01
CA ILE A 460 31.98 -29.65 17.87
C ILE A 460 31.68 -31.07 18.41
N PRO A 461 30.75 -31.84 17.81
CA PRO A 461 30.49 -33.22 18.21
C PRO A 461 31.67 -34.16 17.90
N PRO A 462 31.90 -35.21 18.72
CA PRO A 462 33.14 -36.00 18.69
C PRO A 462 33.23 -36.98 17.52
N LYS A 463 34.43 -37.03 16.93
CA LYS A 463 34.90 -38.09 16.02
C LYS A 463 35.27 -39.34 16.83
N ASN A 464 34.66 -40.48 16.52
CA ASN A 464 35.16 -41.78 16.95
C ASN A 464 36.20 -42.29 15.93
N ILE A 465 37.34 -42.73 16.44
CA ILE A 465 38.41 -43.43 15.72
C ILE A 465 38.52 -44.83 16.33
N ALA A 466 38.41 -45.88 15.50
CA ALA A 466 39.36 -47.01 15.40
C ALA A 466 38.79 -48.15 14.52
N ALA A 467 39.61 -48.65 13.60
CA ALA A 467 39.42 -49.83 12.73
C ALA A 467 39.74 -51.15 13.50
N PRO A 468 39.71 -52.41 12.96
CA PRO A 468 40.18 -52.85 11.62
C PRO A 468 39.41 -54.02 10.92
N ASP A 469 39.96 -54.45 9.78
CA ASP A 469 39.85 -55.75 9.05
C ASP A 469 38.95 -55.90 7.79
N CYS A 470 39.59 -55.69 6.62
CA CYS A 470 39.70 -56.50 5.36
C CYS A 470 38.52 -57.33 4.77
N PRO A 471 38.57 -57.74 3.47
CA PRO A 471 39.32 -57.25 2.29
C PRO A 471 38.48 -57.04 1.01
N SER A 472 39.12 -56.42 0.00
CA SER A 472 38.66 -56.16 -1.37
C SER A 472 38.35 -57.41 -2.22
N PRO A 473 37.77 -57.22 -3.43
CA PRO A 473 38.49 -57.75 -4.60
C PRO A 473 38.40 -56.90 -5.91
N PHE A 474 39.48 -56.98 -6.71
CA PHE A 474 39.67 -56.64 -8.14
C PHE A 474 39.38 -55.19 -8.62
N GLY A 475 40.26 -54.44 -9.28
CA GLY A 475 41.46 -54.76 -10.07
C GLY A 475 41.18 -54.62 -11.57
N GLN A 476 41.48 -53.46 -12.18
CA GLN A 476 42.25 -53.36 -13.43
C GLN A 476 42.46 -51.91 -13.90
N SER A 477 43.73 -51.64 -14.18
CA SER A 477 44.36 -50.47 -14.78
C SER A 477 44.16 -50.42 -16.29
N HIS A 478 44.08 -49.22 -16.87
CA HIS A 478 44.71 -48.93 -18.16
C HIS A 478 45.33 -47.53 -18.16
N ASN A 479 46.65 -47.52 -18.35
CA ASN A 479 47.49 -46.37 -18.68
C ASN A 479 47.15 -45.82 -20.08
N ALA A 480 47.27 -44.50 -20.27
CA ALA A 480 48.33 -43.91 -21.11
C ALA A 480 48.15 -42.39 -21.23
N SER A 481 49.12 -41.65 -20.71
CA SER A 481 49.40 -40.26 -21.04
C SER A 481 49.87 -40.15 -22.50
N LEU A 482 49.47 -39.11 -23.23
CA LEU A 482 50.27 -38.55 -24.33
C LEU A 482 50.01 -37.05 -24.51
N LEU A 483 51.10 -36.40 -24.90
CA LEU A 483 51.41 -34.98 -24.90
C LEU A 483 50.71 -34.16 -26.01
N VAL A 484 50.50 -32.88 -25.71
CA VAL A 484 50.86 -31.66 -26.47
C VAL A 484 50.77 -31.73 -28.00
N GLY A 485 50.04 -30.76 -28.59
CA GLY A 485 50.32 -30.34 -29.96
C GLY A 485 49.23 -29.50 -30.61
N SER A 486 49.36 -28.17 -30.49
CA SER A 486 48.71 -27.19 -31.35
C SER A 486 48.92 -27.47 -32.84
N ASN A 487 47.87 -27.41 -33.66
CA ASN A 487 47.80 -26.42 -34.75
C ASN A 487 46.48 -26.48 -35.52
N ARG A 488 46.00 -25.28 -35.83
CA ARG A 488 45.01 -24.93 -36.87
C ARG A 488 45.36 -25.56 -38.22
N LEU A 489 44.35 -25.82 -39.05
CA LEU A 489 44.24 -25.31 -40.45
C LEU A 489 42.91 -25.78 -41.08
N ILE A 490 42.17 -24.82 -41.68
CA ILE A 490 41.39 -24.90 -42.93
C ILE A 490 40.22 -25.92 -42.94
N VAL A 491 38.94 -25.56 -43.06
CA VAL A 491 38.20 -24.59 -43.89
C VAL A 491 37.08 -23.97 -43.07
#